data_AF-A0A328BNJ8-F1
#
_entry.id   AF-A0A328BNJ8-F1
#
_cell.length_a   1.000
_cell.length_b   1.000
_cell.length_c   1.000
_cell.angle_alpha   90.00
_cell.angle_beta   90.00
_cell.angle_gamma   90.00
#
_symmetry.space_group_name_H-M   'P 1'
#
loop_
_entity.id
_entity.type
_entity.pdbx_description
1 polymer ?
#
loop_
_entity_poly.entity_id
_entity_poly.type
_entity_poly.pdbx_seq_one_letter_code
_entity_poly.pdbx_strand_id
1 'polypeptide(L)'
;MEETPPEQPGDAAVVEVPLGRGRRPGRPPRTTEAPVTWSVRGVSRDARASFERGAARAGKTLGQYLNDDVRRLVEQQLAETNPPATLQAEIQYLRQLVENLTTMIGATPPAAARDEAPPAAE
;
A
#
# COMPACT_ATOMS: atom_id res chain seq x y z
N MET A 1 37.51 56.87 7.00
CA MET A 1 36.98 55.63 6.41
C MET A 1 35.67 55.36 7.14
N GLU A 2 34.61 56.16 6.97
CA GLU A 2 33.74 56.27 5.76
C GLU A 2 33.31 54.87 5.29
N GLU A 3 32.04 54.51 5.10
CA GLU A 3 30.75 55.23 5.09
C GLU A 3 29.64 54.16 5.19
N THR A 4 28.46 54.49 5.71
CA THR A 4 27.25 53.64 5.70
C THR A 4 26.42 53.91 4.42
N PRO A 5 25.24 53.29 4.22
CA PRO A 5 24.85 52.34 3.16
C PRO A 5 24.29 53.01 1.87
N PRO A 6 23.79 52.22 0.90
CA PRO A 6 22.36 52.40 0.63
C PRO A 6 21.55 51.12 0.34
N GLU A 7 20.26 51.38 0.40
CA GLU A 7 19.05 50.57 0.32
C GLU A 7 18.62 50.31 -1.14
N GLN A 8 18.11 49.08 -1.42
CA GLN A 8 17.14 48.71 -2.47
C GLN A 8 17.47 49.02 -3.96
N PRO A 9 16.58 48.73 -4.93
CA PRO A 9 15.98 47.45 -5.35
C PRO A 9 16.31 47.18 -6.84
N GLY A 10 16.04 45.98 -7.37
CA GLY A 10 16.33 45.74 -8.79
C GLY A 10 15.94 44.36 -9.28
N ASP A 11 14.64 44.14 -9.36
CA ASP A 11 14.05 43.19 -10.31
C ASP A 11 14.51 43.56 -11.73
N ALA A 12 15.31 42.71 -12.35
CA ALA A 12 15.46 42.68 -13.79
C ALA A 12 15.96 41.30 -14.20
N ALA A 13 15.06 40.59 -14.90
CA ALA A 13 15.31 39.61 -15.95
C ALA A 13 16.79 39.49 -16.38
N VAL A 14 17.30 38.30 -16.68
CA VAL A 14 16.96 37.63 -17.93
C VAL A 14 17.37 36.17 -17.82
N VAL A 15 16.46 35.32 -18.26
CA VAL A 15 16.65 33.92 -18.65
C VAL A 15 17.79 33.84 -19.66
N GLU A 16 18.87 33.14 -19.35
CA GLU A 16 19.67 32.45 -20.36
C GLU A 16 20.18 31.11 -19.85
N VAL A 17 19.67 30.05 -20.47
CA VAL A 17 20.24 28.70 -20.49
C VAL A 17 21.25 28.69 -21.65
N PRO A 18 22.50 28.25 -21.46
CA PRO A 18 22.85 27.02 -22.15
C PRO A 18 23.73 26.05 -21.37
N LEU A 19 23.32 24.79 -21.53
CA LEU A 19 24.04 23.53 -21.41
C LEU A 19 25.55 23.62 -21.71
N GLY A 20 26.40 23.07 -20.83
CA GLY A 20 27.75 22.71 -21.28
C GLY A 20 28.81 22.44 -20.21
N ARG A 21 29.02 21.14 -19.94
CA ARG A 21 30.30 20.49 -19.57
C ARG A 21 31.08 21.03 -18.37
N GLY A 22 30.96 20.26 -17.28
CA GLY A 22 31.99 20.19 -16.25
C GLY A 22 31.53 19.29 -15.10
N ARG A 23 31.75 17.96 -15.20
CA ARG A 23 31.64 17.08 -14.03
C ARG A 23 32.74 17.47 -13.03
N ARG A 24 32.44 18.41 -12.15
CA ARG A 24 33.14 18.54 -10.87
C ARG A 24 32.69 17.36 -10.01
N PRO A 25 33.60 16.67 -9.29
CA PRO A 25 33.21 15.56 -8.43
C PRO A 25 32.22 16.11 -7.41
N GLY A 26 30.97 15.67 -7.54
CA GLY A 26 29.89 16.11 -6.68
C GLY A 26 30.28 15.86 -5.24
N ARG A 27 30.18 16.90 -4.43
CA ARG A 27 30.21 16.81 -2.97
C ARG A 27 29.44 15.56 -2.54
N PRO A 28 30.00 14.68 -1.71
CA PRO A 28 29.31 13.46 -1.30
C PRO A 28 27.94 13.85 -0.74
N PRO A 29 26.86 13.13 -1.13
CA PRO A 29 25.53 13.41 -0.60
C PRO A 29 25.65 13.36 0.91
N ARG A 30 25.35 14.48 1.57
CA ARG A 30 25.24 14.46 3.02
C ARG A 30 24.14 13.47 3.32
N THR A 31 24.46 12.40 4.05
CA THR A 31 23.45 11.58 4.73
C THR A 31 22.79 12.49 5.75
N THR A 32 21.83 13.27 5.27
CA THR A 32 20.91 13.97 6.14
C THR A 32 20.01 12.90 6.71
N GLU A 33 20.13 12.69 8.02
CA GLU A 33 19.17 11.90 8.83
C GLU A 33 17.75 12.49 8.78
N ALA A 34 17.59 13.65 8.13
CA ALA A 34 16.31 14.27 7.85
C ALA A 34 15.42 13.35 6.99
N PRO A 35 14.14 13.20 7.35
CA PRO A 35 13.17 12.45 6.55
C PRO A 35 13.12 12.93 5.09
N VAL A 36 12.93 11.99 4.16
CA VAL A 36 12.76 12.31 2.74
C VAL A 36 11.56 13.24 2.57
N THR A 37 11.81 14.41 1.99
CA THR A 37 10.76 15.40 1.72
C THR A 37 10.20 15.21 0.32
N TRP A 38 8.89 15.20 0.21
CA TRP A 38 8.15 15.13 -1.05
C TRP A 38 7.07 16.20 -1.07
N SER A 39 6.73 16.67 -2.26
CA SER A 39 5.72 17.70 -2.46
C SER A 39 4.54 17.15 -3.24
N VAL A 40 3.32 17.42 -2.77
CA VAL A 40 2.08 17.00 -3.44
C VAL A 40 1.59 18.12 -4.35
N ARG A 41 1.33 17.78 -5.61
CA ARG A 41 0.75 18.69 -6.61
C ARG A 41 -0.74 18.43 -6.75
N GLY A 42 -1.49 19.42 -7.24
CA GLY A 42 -2.93 19.27 -7.52
C GLY A 42 -3.84 19.32 -6.29
N VAL A 43 -3.33 19.68 -5.11
CA VAL A 43 -4.16 19.85 -3.90
C VAL A 43 -4.89 21.19 -3.97
N SER A 44 -6.22 21.17 -3.96
CA SER A 44 -7.03 22.39 -3.88
C SER A 44 -6.83 23.12 -2.55
N ARG A 45 -7.09 24.43 -2.52
CA ARG A 45 -6.99 25.22 -1.29
C ARG A 45 -7.92 24.70 -0.20
N ASP A 46 -9.13 24.27 -0.57
CA ASP A 46 -10.12 23.74 0.38
C ASP A 46 -9.71 22.38 0.95
N ALA A 47 -9.12 21.51 0.13
CA ALA A 47 -8.57 20.24 0.59
C ALA A 47 -7.42 20.48 1.58
N ARG A 48 -6.51 21.40 1.24
CA ARG A 48 -5.42 21.79 2.13
C ARG A 48 -5.92 22.32 3.48
N ALA A 49 -6.90 23.23 3.48
CA ALA A 49 -7.48 23.76 4.71
C ALA A 49 -8.17 22.67 5.55
N SER A 50 -8.73 21.65 4.92
CA SER A 50 -9.33 20.51 5.61
C SER A 50 -8.27 19.61 6.24
N PHE A 51 -7.17 19.33 5.54
CA PHE A 51 -6.03 18.59 6.11
C PHE A 51 -5.33 19.36 7.23
N GLU A 52 -5.16 20.68 7.11
CA GLU A 52 -4.59 21.52 8.18
C GLU A 52 -5.46 21.48 9.44
N ARG A 53 -6.79 21.57 9.30
CA ARG A 53 -7.72 21.40 10.43
C ARG A 53 -7.65 19.99 11.04
N GLY A 54 -7.56 18.95 10.22
CA GLY A 54 -7.41 17.57 10.67
C GLY A 54 -6.10 17.35 11.45
N ALA A 55 -4.99 17.85 10.90
CA ALA A 55 -3.67 17.78 11.53
C ALA A 55 -3.65 18.54 12.87
N ALA A 56 -4.23 19.75 12.91
CA ALA A 56 -4.33 20.54 14.14
C ALA A 56 -5.12 19.81 15.23
N ARG A 57 -6.26 19.17 14.88
CA ARG A 57 -7.05 18.37 15.82
C ARG A 57 -6.30 17.15 16.34
N ALA A 58 -5.48 16.54 15.50
CA ALA A 58 -4.66 15.38 15.86
C ALA A 58 -3.37 15.76 16.62
N GLY A 59 -3.07 17.06 16.78
CA GLY A 59 -1.81 17.53 17.36
C GLY A 59 -0.57 17.17 16.52
N LYS A 60 -0.74 16.99 15.22
CA LYS A 60 0.31 16.54 14.29
C LYS A 60 0.65 17.64 13.28
N THR A 61 1.85 17.57 12.72
CA THR A 61 2.16 18.37 11.54
C THR A 61 1.38 17.86 10.34
N LEU A 62 1.12 18.75 9.36
CA LEU A 62 0.40 18.38 8.14
C LEU A 62 1.06 17.19 7.41
N GLY A 63 2.38 17.17 7.34
CA GLY A 63 3.14 16.07 6.74
C GLY A 63 2.99 14.75 7.50
N GLN A 64 3.04 14.79 8.83
CA GLN A 64 2.86 13.58 9.65
C GLN A 64 1.42 13.04 9.53
N TYR A 65 0.44 13.94 9.55
CA TYR A 65 -0.96 13.59 9.38
C TYR A 65 -1.21 12.89 8.03
N LEU A 66 -0.68 13.47 6.95
CA LEU A 66 -0.81 12.90 5.62
C LEU A 66 -0.08 11.56 5.48
N ASN A 67 1.14 11.45 6.03
CA ASN A 67 1.90 10.19 6.03
C ASN A 67 1.12 9.06 6.71
N ASP A 68 0.55 9.33 7.89
CA ASP A 68 -0.19 8.33 8.65
C ASP A 68 -1.45 7.86 7.90
N ASP A 69 -2.19 8.79 7.29
CA ASP A 69 -3.40 8.48 6.51
C ASP A 69 -3.09 7.70 5.24
N VAL A 70 -2.11 8.15 4.45
CA VAL A 70 -1.70 7.46 3.22
C VAL A 70 -1.17 6.06 3.55
N ARG A 71 -0.38 5.92 4.62
CA ARG A 71 0.13 4.60 5.04
C ARG A 71 -1.03 3.66 5.39
N ARG A 72 -1.97 4.12 6.22
CA ARG A 72 -3.14 3.31 6.60
C ARG A 72 -3.98 2.90 5.41
N LEU A 73 -4.21 3.82 4.47
CA LEU A 73 -4.97 3.52 3.25
C LEU A 73 -4.28 2.43 2.42
N VAL A 74 -2.97 2.53 2.24
CA VAL A 74 -2.19 1.55 1.47
C VAL A 74 -2.16 0.19 2.19
N GLU A 75 -1.97 0.17 3.51
CA GLU A 75 -2.02 -1.06 4.32
C GLU A 75 -3.39 -1.76 4.20
N GLN A 76 -4.48 -0.99 4.21
CA GLN A 76 -5.83 -1.53 4.01
C GLN A 76 -6.00 -2.13 2.60
N GLN A 77 -5.60 -1.40 1.56
CA GLN A 77 -5.68 -1.90 0.17
C GLN A 77 -4.83 -3.15 -0.05
N LEU A 78 -3.63 -3.20 0.54
CA LEU A 78 -2.77 -4.39 0.47
C LEU A 78 -3.39 -5.60 1.18
N ALA A 79 -4.07 -5.37 2.31
CA ALA A 79 -4.78 -6.43 3.04
C ALA A 79 -6.00 -6.96 2.28
N GLU A 80 -6.69 -6.11 1.52
CA GLU A 80 -7.82 -6.51 0.67
C GLU A 80 -7.38 -7.27 -0.59
N THR A 81 -6.26 -6.87 -1.18
CA THR A 81 -5.78 -7.45 -2.46
C THR A 81 -5.11 -8.81 -2.28
N ASN A 82 -4.60 -9.09 -1.08
CA ASN A 82 -4.01 -10.37 -0.75
C ASN A 82 -4.80 -10.98 0.41
N PRO A 83 -5.80 -11.84 0.15
CA PRO A 83 -6.51 -12.48 1.25
C PRO A 83 -5.45 -13.18 2.11
N PRO A 84 -5.48 -13.00 3.44
CA PRO A 84 -4.45 -13.53 4.30
C PRO A 84 -4.29 -15.01 3.98
N ALA A 85 -3.04 -15.47 3.84
CA ALA A 85 -2.72 -16.84 3.42
C ALA A 85 -3.45 -17.91 4.25
N THR A 86 -3.88 -17.54 5.47
CA THR A 86 -4.77 -18.32 6.34
C THR A 86 -6.14 -18.61 5.73
N LEU A 87 -6.82 -17.64 5.10
CA LEU A 87 -8.10 -17.85 4.42
C LEU A 87 -7.95 -18.71 3.16
N GLN A 88 -6.85 -18.55 2.42
CA GLN A 88 -6.56 -19.43 1.28
C GLN A 88 -6.29 -20.86 1.74
N ALA A 89 -5.52 -21.04 2.81
CA ALA A 89 -5.27 -22.36 3.41
C ALA A 89 -6.57 -23.00 3.93
N GLU A 90 -7.45 -22.22 4.56
CA GLU A 90 -8.75 -22.68 5.04
C GLU A 90 -9.69 -23.10 3.90
N ILE A 91 -9.74 -22.32 2.82
CA ILE A 91 -10.50 -22.67 1.61
C ILE A 91 -9.99 -23.98 1.00
N GLN A 92 -8.67 -24.16 0.93
CA GLN A 92 -8.09 -25.40 0.40
C GLN A 92 -8.37 -26.61 1.31
N TYR A 93 -8.27 -26.43 2.62
CA TYR A 93 -8.63 -27.46 3.60
C TYR A 93 -10.10 -27.87 3.47
N LEU A 94 -11.01 -26.89 3.37
CA LEU A 94 -12.44 -27.15 3.18
C LEU A 94 -12.72 -27.89 1.86
N ARG A 95 -12.04 -27.52 0.77
CA ARG A 95 -12.13 -28.23 -0.52
C ARG A 95 -11.68 -29.68 -0.41
N GLN A 96 -10.54 -29.92 0.22
CA GLN A 96 -10.00 -31.27 0.43
C GLN A 96 -10.97 -32.14 1.26
N LEU A 97 -11.62 -31.55 2.27
CA LEU A 97 -12.56 -32.25 3.13
C LEU A 97 -13.83 -32.65 2.37
N VAL A 98 -14.36 -31.76 1.53
CA VAL A 98 -15.50 -32.04 0.65
C VAL A 98 -15.18 -33.14 -0.37
N GLU A 99 -13.98 -33.10 -0.96
CA GLU A 99 -13.54 -34.09 -1.94
C GLU A 99 -13.37 -35.48 -1.30
N ASN A 100 -12.82 -35.54 -0.09
CA ASN A 100 -12.74 -36.78 0.69
C ASN A 100 -14.12 -37.32 1.06
N LEU A 101 -15.06 -36.47 1.49
CA LEU A 101 -16.44 -36.87 1.80
C LEU A 101 -17.18 -37.39 0.55
N THR A 102 -16.99 -36.71 -0.58
CA THR A 102 -17.58 -37.12 -1.88
C THR A 102 -17.04 -38.48 -2.31
N THR A 103 -15.74 -38.72 -2.12
CA THR A 103 -15.11 -40.02 -2.41
C THR A 103 -15.68 -41.12 -1.52
N MET A 104 -15.92 -40.86 -0.24
CA MET A 104 -16.52 -41.85 0.68
C MET A 104 -17.99 -42.14 0.36
N ILE A 105 -18.78 -41.12 0.02
CA ILE A 105 -20.20 -41.30 -0.33
C ILE A 105 -20.34 -41.97 -1.71
N GLY A 106 -19.53 -41.55 -2.69
CA GLY A 106 -19.49 -42.14 -4.03
C GLY A 106 -18.91 -43.55 -4.06
N ALA A 107 -18.12 -43.94 -3.06
CA ALA A 107 -17.63 -45.30 -2.87
C ALA A 107 -18.62 -46.22 -2.14
N THR A 108 -19.83 -45.75 -1.78
CA THR A 108 -20.88 -46.64 -1.27
C THR A 108 -21.32 -47.56 -2.43
N PRO A 109 -21.04 -48.88 -2.39
CA PRO A 109 -21.44 -49.77 -3.46
C PRO A 109 -22.98 -49.76 -3.58
N PRO A 110 -23.53 -49.85 -4.81
CA PRO A 110 -24.97 -49.90 -5.00
C PRO A 110 -25.54 -51.07 -4.22
N ALA A 111 -26.67 -50.84 -3.53
CA ALA A 111 -27.38 -51.79 -2.68
C ALA A 111 -28.00 -53.00 -3.43
N ALA A 112 -27.41 -53.41 -4.55
CA ALA A 112 -27.89 -54.47 -5.43
C ALA A 112 -27.13 -55.81 -5.25
N ALA A 113 -26.36 -55.98 -4.16
CA ALA A 113 -25.63 -57.23 -3.88
C ALA A 113 -26.07 -57.90 -2.56
N ARG A 114 -27.29 -57.62 -2.07
CA ARG A 114 -27.83 -58.21 -0.83
C ARG A 114 -29.05 -59.10 -1.03
N ASP A 115 -29.41 -59.41 -2.27
CA ASP A 115 -30.61 -60.21 -2.59
C ASP A 115 -30.27 -61.35 -3.55
N GLU A 116 -29.42 -62.28 -3.12
CA GLU A 116 -29.41 -63.65 -3.65
C GLU A 116 -29.18 -64.61 -2.47
N ALA A 117 -30.29 -65.05 -1.87
CA ALA A 117 -30.33 -66.23 -1.02
C ALA A 117 -30.26 -67.50 -1.89
N PRO A 118 -29.46 -68.53 -1.55
CA PRO A 118 -29.67 -69.85 -2.12
C PRO A 118 -30.79 -70.60 -1.37
N PRO A 119 -31.55 -71.45 -2.07
CA PRO A 119 -32.81 -72.01 -1.59
C PRO A 119 -32.62 -73.12 -0.56
N ALA A 120 -33.68 -73.34 0.22
CA ALA A 120 -33.88 -74.47 1.12
C ALA A 120 -33.53 -75.80 0.43
N ALA A 121 -32.73 -76.62 1.11
CA ALA A 121 -32.57 -78.03 0.79
C ALA A 121 -33.34 -78.85 1.84
N GLU A 122 -34.19 -79.73 1.30
CA GLU A 122 -35.10 -80.72 1.89
C GLU A 122 -34.45 -81.66 2.92
#